data_AF-A0A812GAD1-F1
#
_entry.id   AF-A0A812GAD1-F1
#
_cell.length_a   1.000
_cell.length_b   1.000
_cell.length_c   1.000
_cell.angle_alpha   90.00
_cell.angle_beta   90.00
_cell.angle_gamma   90.00
#
_symmetry.space_group_name_H-M   'P 1'
#
loop_
_entity.id
_entity.type
_entity.pdbx_description
1 polymer ?
#
loop_
_entity_poly.entity_id
_entity_poly.type
_entity_poly.pdbx_seq_one_letter_code
_entity_poly.pdbx_strand_id
1 'polypeptide(L)'
;MATSLRLSRMGTMKREQMIKEVTAAAPQQGLRGASLETRLATFGMQMLEMEGDGNCQFRSMAFNLFGSQDYHASPRQAAVKHMKKHSDFFGVFFETGAEFSRYLQNMARNGTWGDELTLRAVVEAYGCVAHVVTSEPTNWHLVYEPEGLDPPDLNIAICPKGVGMPKSRKRIFLSYISPIHYNAIISRPGS
;
A
#
# COMPACT_ATOMS: atom_id res chain seq x y z
N MET A 1 -20.64 -1.34 1.77
CA MET A 1 -20.64 -1.88 0.40
C MET A 1 -19.23 -2.16 -0.13
N ALA A 2 -18.30 -1.19 -0.21
CA ALA A 2 -16.95 -1.43 -0.77
C ALA A 2 -16.04 -2.33 0.09
N THR A 3 -16.22 -2.36 1.42
CA THR A 3 -15.37 -3.11 2.35
C THR A 3 -15.38 -4.63 2.12
N SER A 4 -16.46 -5.19 1.57
CA SER A 4 -16.59 -6.60 1.21
C SER A 4 -15.86 -6.96 -0.08
N LEU A 5 -15.61 -5.98 -0.96
CA LEU A 5 -14.92 -6.15 -2.24
C LEU A 5 -13.38 -6.10 -2.10
N ARG A 6 -12.84 -5.90 -0.90
CA ARG A 6 -11.39 -5.96 -0.67
C ARG A 6 -10.85 -7.32 -1.04
N LEU A 7 -9.77 -7.36 -1.82
CA LEU A 7 -9.11 -8.60 -2.22
C LEU A 7 -8.60 -9.42 -1.02
N SER A 8 -8.33 -8.78 0.12
CA SER A 8 -8.03 -9.48 1.39
C SER A 8 -9.18 -10.34 1.94
N ARG A 9 -10.42 -10.12 1.48
CA ARG A 9 -11.62 -10.91 1.80
C ARG A 9 -11.92 -12.01 0.79
N MET A 10 -11.25 -12.01 -0.36
CA MET A 10 -11.31 -13.10 -1.33
C MET A 10 -10.78 -14.40 -0.71
N GLY A 11 -11.38 -15.54 -1.06
CA GLY A 11 -10.93 -16.85 -0.62
C GLY A 11 -9.46 -17.09 -0.98
N THR A 12 -8.71 -17.69 -0.06
CA THR A 12 -7.23 -17.81 -0.17
C THR A 12 -6.78 -18.39 -1.50
N MET A 13 -7.34 -19.51 -1.95
CA MET A 13 -6.97 -20.14 -3.22
C MET A 13 -7.20 -19.23 -4.44
N LYS A 14 -8.37 -18.57 -4.51
CA LYS A 14 -8.69 -17.63 -5.60
C LYS A 14 -7.72 -16.43 -5.60
N ARG A 15 -7.36 -15.94 -4.40
CA ARG A 15 -6.41 -14.83 -4.25
C ARG A 15 -5.00 -15.20 -4.67
N GLU A 16 -4.48 -16.34 -4.23
CA GLU A 16 -3.12 -16.78 -4.59
C GLU A 16 -3.01 -17.07 -6.11
N GLN A 17 -4.07 -17.62 -6.72
CA GLN A 17 -4.13 -17.78 -8.17
C GLN A 17 -4.10 -16.43 -8.90
N MET A 18 -4.90 -15.45 -8.46
CA MET A 18 -4.87 -14.09 -9.02
C MET A 18 -3.49 -13.45 -8.90
N ILE A 19 -2.83 -13.55 -7.75
CA ILE A 19 -1.47 -13.02 -7.56
C ILE A 19 -0.49 -13.67 -8.54
N LYS A 20 -0.56 -15.00 -8.69
CA LYS A 20 0.31 -15.75 -9.61
C LYS A 20 0.13 -15.27 -11.05
N GLU A 21 -1.11 -15.08 -11.50
CA GLU A 21 -1.41 -14.58 -12.84
C GLU A 21 -0.90 -13.16 -13.07
N VAL A 22 -1.13 -12.28 -12.10
CA VAL A 22 -0.64 -10.89 -12.12
C VAL A 22 0.88 -10.86 -12.20
N THR A 23 1.57 -11.61 -11.33
CA THR A 23 3.04 -11.66 -11.30
C THR A 23 3.62 -12.25 -12.58
N ALA A 24 2.99 -13.26 -13.18
CA ALA A 24 3.45 -13.86 -14.43
C ALA A 24 3.30 -12.90 -15.64
N ALA A 25 2.29 -12.03 -15.62
CA ALA A 25 2.04 -11.06 -16.67
C ALA A 25 2.89 -9.78 -16.53
N ALA A 26 3.37 -9.47 -15.32
CA ALA A 26 4.03 -8.21 -15.00
C ALA A 26 5.33 -7.89 -15.77
N PRO A 27 6.23 -8.87 -16.04
CA PRO A 27 7.47 -8.59 -16.77
C PRO A 27 7.25 -8.30 -18.26
N GLN A 28 6.13 -8.75 -18.82
CA GLN A 28 5.82 -8.58 -20.23
C GLN A 28 5.49 -7.12 -20.51
N GLN A 29 5.72 -6.64 -21.74
CA GLN A 29 5.11 -5.38 -22.18
C GLN A 29 3.61 -5.55 -21.96
N GLY A 30 3.03 -4.74 -21.07
CA GLY A 30 1.58 -4.63 -20.96
C GLY A 30 1.03 -4.41 -22.36
N LEU A 31 -0.17 -4.92 -22.64
CA LEU A 31 -0.87 -4.70 -23.92
C LEU A 31 -0.62 -3.24 -24.36
N ARG A 32 0.13 -3.02 -25.44
CA ARG A 32 0.59 -1.67 -25.81
C ARG A 32 -0.64 -0.77 -25.91
N GLY A 33 -0.69 0.28 -25.08
CA GLY A 33 -1.82 1.23 -25.03
C GLY A 33 -3.01 0.82 -24.15
N ALA A 34 -2.98 -0.34 -23.48
CA ALA A 34 -4.01 -0.70 -22.51
C ALA A 34 -3.81 0.09 -21.21
N SER A 35 -4.87 0.75 -20.76
CA SER A 35 -4.85 1.53 -19.52
C SER A 35 -4.71 0.64 -18.28
N LEU A 36 -4.35 1.22 -17.14
CA LEU A 36 -4.26 0.49 -15.87
C LEU A 36 -5.61 -0.14 -15.50
N GLU A 37 -6.73 0.52 -15.81
CA GLU A 37 -8.09 -0.01 -15.66
C GLU A 37 -8.27 -1.29 -16.47
N THR A 38 -7.84 -1.28 -17.73
CA THR A 38 -7.97 -2.43 -18.64
C THR A 38 -7.14 -3.60 -18.14
N ARG A 39 -5.92 -3.31 -17.69
CA ARG A 39 -5.02 -4.30 -17.09
C ARG A 39 -5.63 -4.96 -15.85
N LEU A 40 -6.18 -4.17 -14.93
CA LEU A 40 -6.85 -4.69 -13.73
C LEU A 40 -8.10 -5.51 -14.09
N ALA A 41 -8.87 -5.06 -15.07
CA ALA A 41 -10.06 -5.75 -15.54
C ALA A 41 -9.77 -7.17 -16.05
N THR A 42 -8.64 -7.39 -16.72
CA THR A 42 -8.20 -8.73 -17.18
C THR A 42 -8.11 -9.75 -16.05
N PHE A 43 -7.84 -9.30 -14.83
CA PHE A 43 -7.72 -10.16 -13.63
C PHE A 43 -8.95 -10.10 -12.72
N GLY A 44 -10.09 -9.60 -13.20
CA GLY A 44 -11.30 -9.46 -12.39
C GLY A 44 -11.15 -8.43 -11.26
N MET A 45 -10.30 -7.41 -11.46
CA MET A 45 -10.04 -6.34 -10.51
C MET A 45 -10.50 -4.99 -11.07
N GLN A 46 -10.63 -4.01 -10.18
CA GLN A 46 -10.87 -2.61 -10.54
C GLN A 46 -10.28 -1.68 -9.47
N MET A 47 -10.07 -0.42 -9.84
CA MET A 47 -9.68 0.62 -8.88
C MET A 47 -10.89 1.09 -8.08
N LEU A 48 -10.68 1.26 -6.78
CA LEU A 48 -11.51 2.09 -5.93
C LEU A 48 -10.77 3.42 -5.72
N GLU A 49 -11.39 4.51 -6.17
CA GLU A 49 -10.80 5.84 -6.14
C GLU A 49 -10.60 6.34 -4.71
N MET A 50 -9.39 6.81 -4.41
CA MET A 50 -9.03 7.49 -3.17
C MET A 50 -9.02 8.99 -3.38
N GLU A 51 -9.29 9.77 -2.33
CA GLU A 51 -9.24 11.22 -2.44
C GLU A 51 -7.83 11.73 -2.83
N GLY A 52 -7.79 12.64 -3.81
CA GLY A 52 -6.59 13.30 -4.33
C GLY A 52 -6.08 14.46 -3.48
N ASP A 53 -6.17 14.36 -2.15
CA ASP A 53 -5.83 15.42 -1.18
C ASP A 53 -4.37 15.36 -0.68
N GLY A 54 -3.52 14.61 -1.36
CA GLY A 54 -2.17 14.29 -0.93
C GLY A 54 -2.04 13.19 0.12
N ASN A 55 -3.15 12.59 0.56
CA ASN A 55 -3.15 11.41 1.42
C ASN A 55 -3.41 10.10 0.65
N CYS A 56 -3.54 10.13 -0.69
CA CYS A 56 -3.99 9.00 -1.51
C CYS A 56 -3.28 7.67 -1.19
N GLN A 57 -1.95 7.67 -0.99
CA GLN A 57 -1.19 6.47 -0.62
C GLN A 57 -1.64 5.92 0.75
N PHE A 58 -1.69 6.77 1.77
CA PHE A 58 -2.14 6.40 3.11
C PHE A 58 -3.62 6.02 3.16
N ARG A 59 -4.47 6.66 2.34
CA ARG A 59 -5.88 6.32 2.15
C ARG A 59 -6.06 4.92 1.57
N SER A 60 -5.30 4.59 0.52
CA SER A 60 -5.31 3.26 -0.09
C SER A 60 -4.84 2.18 0.91
N MET A 61 -3.76 2.46 1.65
CA MET A 61 -3.27 1.56 2.70
C MET A 61 -4.29 1.42 3.83
N ALA A 62 -4.89 2.50 4.31
CA ALA A 62 -5.91 2.49 5.36
C ALA A 62 -7.17 1.72 4.95
N PHE A 63 -7.64 1.89 3.72
CA PHE A 63 -8.77 1.10 3.20
C PHE A 63 -8.43 -0.39 3.22
N ASN A 64 -7.24 -0.78 2.75
CA ASN A 64 -6.83 -2.17 2.75
C ASN A 64 -6.68 -2.75 4.17
N LEU A 65 -6.00 -2.03 5.07
CA LEU A 65 -5.73 -2.45 6.45
C LEU A 65 -7.00 -2.46 7.30
N PHE A 66 -7.73 -1.35 7.31
CA PHE A 66 -8.78 -1.04 8.29
C PHE A 66 -10.18 -0.99 7.68
N GLY A 67 -10.30 -0.84 6.37
CA GLY A 67 -11.59 -0.93 5.65
C GLY A 67 -12.26 0.40 5.35
N SER A 68 -11.64 1.52 5.73
CA SER A 68 -12.02 2.87 5.29
C SER A 68 -10.75 3.68 4.96
N GLN A 69 -10.84 4.53 3.93
CA GLN A 69 -9.80 5.48 3.59
C GLN A 69 -9.66 6.61 4.62
N ASP A 70 -10.72 6.92 5.38
CA ASP A 70 -10.75 7.98 6.40
C ASP A 70 -9.77 7.70 7.55
N TYR A 71 -9.31 6.46 7.66
CA TYR A 71 -8.30 6.05 8.63
C TYR A 71 -6.86 6.36 8.20
N HIS A 72 -6.64 7.12 7.13
CA HIS A 72 -5.31 7.45 6.56
C HIS A 72 -4.31 8.06 7.56
N ALA A 73 -4.77 8.71 8.63
CA ALA A 73 -3.89 9.22 9.67
C ALA A 73 -3.11 8.11 10.41
N SER A 74 -3.73 6.93 10.59
CA SER A 74 -3.11 5.79 11.30
C SER A 74 -1.87 5.24 10.59
N PRO A 75 -1.92 4.85 9.29
CA PRO A 75 -0.72 4.40 8.59
C PRO A 75 0.32 5.52 8.40
N ARG A 76 -0.09 6.80 8.25
CA ARG A 76 0.86 7.93 8.21
C ARG A 76 1.67 8.03 9.49
N GLN A 77 0.98 8.03 10.63
CA GLN A 77 1.64 8.13 11.93
C GLN A 77 2.53 6.91 12.21
N ALA A 78 2.07 5.71 11.84
CA ALA A 78 2.86 4.49 11.94
C ALA A 78 4.13 4.56 11.09
N ALA A 79 4.04 5.03 9.83
CA ALA A 79 5.19 5.19 8.95
C ALA A 79 6.25 6.12 9.56
N VAL A 80 5.85 7.32 10.00
CA VAL A 80 6.77 8.28 10.61
C VAL A 80 7.42 7.73 11.88
N LYS A 81 6.64 7.10 12.77
CA LYS A 81 7.17 6.47 13.99
C LYS A 81 8.14 5.33 13.67
N HIS A 82 7.79 4.49 12.71
CA HIS A 82 8.61 3.36 12.29
C HIS A 82 9.95 3.84 11.72
N MET A 83 9.92 4.81 10.80
CA MET A 83 11.14 5.39 10.23
C MET A 83 11.99 6.05 11.30
N LYS A 84 11.38 6.78 12.25
CA LYS A 84 12.11 7.40 13.37
C LYS A 84 12.80 6.37 14.26
N LYS A 85 12.15 5.24 14.56
CA LYS A 85 12.72 4.17 15.40
C LYS A 85 13.86 3.44 14.69
N HIS A 86 13.75 3.26 13.38
CA HIS A 86 14.74 2.56 12.56
C HIS A 86 15.56 3.56 11.72
N SER A 87 16.03 4.64 12.35
CA SER A 87 16.77 5.71 11.68
C SER A 87 18.05 5.21 11.00
N ASP A 88 18.66 4.15 11.53
CA ASP A 88 19.88 3.58 10.95
C ASP A 88 19.63 2.95 9.57
N PHE A 89 18.39 2.49 9.33
CA PHE A 89 17.98 1.98 8.02
C PHE A 89 17.44 3.09 7.12
N PHE A 90 16.51 3.92 7.59
CA PHE A 90 15.88 4.94 6.75
C PHE A 90 16.74 6.20 6.54
N GLY A 91 17.64 6.50 7.45
CA GLY A 91 18.50 7.68 7.40
C GLY A 91 19.53 7.63 6.27
N VAL A 92 19.90 6.43 5.81
CA VAL A 92 20.92 6.24 4.75
C VAL A 92 20.49 6.79 3.39
N PHE A 93 19.19 7.03 3.20
CA PHE A 93 18.62 7.63 2.00
C PHE A 93 18.73 9.16 1.97
N PHE A 94 19.33 9.77 3.01
CA PHE A 94 19.51 11.21 3.15
C PHE A 94 20.99 11.53 3.36
N GLU A 95 21.44 12.69 2.86
CA GLU A 95 22.86 13.08 3.00
C GLU A 95 23.20 13.38 4.47
N THR A 96 22.23 13.90 5.22
CA THR A 96 22.41 14.25 6.63
C THR A 96 21.22 13.86 7.51
N GLY A 97 21.48 13.67 8.81
CA GLY A 97 20.41 13.45 9.80
C GLY A 97 19.45 14.64 9.94
N ALA A 98 19.88 15.85 9.61
CA ALA A 98 19.02 17.04 9.61
C ALA A 98 17.97 16.98 8.48
N GLU A 99 18.37 16.50 7.29
CA GLU A 99 17.46 16.30 6.17
C GLU A 99 16.45 15.19 6.45
N PHE A 100 16.89 14.06 7.00
CA PHE A 100 15.99 13.00 7.43
C PHE A 100 14.98 13.50 8.48
N SER A 101 15.45 14.27 9.46
CA SER A 101 14.58 14.87 10.48
C SER A 101 13.55 15.82 9.86
N ARG A 102 13.94 16.65 8.88
CA ARG A 102 13.04 17.53 8.13
C ARG A 102 12.03 16.74 7.30
N TYR A 103 12.48 15.65 6.66
CA TYR A 103 11.62 14.74 5.93
C TYR A 103 10.53 14.15 6.84
N LEU A 104 10.89 13.62 8.02
CA LEU A 104 9.93 13.07 8.97
C LEU A 104 8.93 14.13 9.48
N GLN A 105 9.40 15.35 9.77
CA GLN A 105 8.54 16.46 10.18
C GLN A 105 7.52 16.83 9.09
N ASN A 106 7.96 16.88 7.84
CA ASN A 106 7.07 17.11 6.71
C ASN A 106 6.09 15.94 6.53
N MET A 107 6.58 14.70 6.56
CA MET A 107 5.75 13.51 6.36
C MET A 107 4.68 13.33 7.45
N ALA A 108 4.92 13.86 8.65
CA ALA A 108 3.92 13.89 9.72
C ALA A 108 2.73 14.81 9.42
N ARG A 109 2.85 15.77 8.49
CA ARG A 109 1.78 16.70 8.15
C ARG A 109 0.72 16.03 7.29
N ASN A 110 -0.54 16.35 7.59
CA ASN A 110 -1.67 15.90 6.76
C ASN A 110 -1.55 16.46 5.33
N GLY A 111 -1.84 15.63 4.32
CA GLY A 111 -1.76 16.03 2.91
C GLY A 111 -0.36 16.00 2.29
N THR A 112 0.70 15.67 3.05
CA THR A 112 2.03 15.45 2.46
C THR A 112 2.06 14.12 1.71
N TRP A 113 2.42 14.15 0.43
CA TRP A 113 2.43 12.98 -0.43
C TRP A 113 3.39 11.92 0.11
N GLY A 114 2.93 10.67 0.17
CA GLY A 114 3.77 9.52 0.48
C GLY A 114 4.62 9.09 -0.70
N ASP A 115 5.67 8.34 -0.41
CA ASP A 115 6.67 7.82 -1.34
C ASP A 115 6.98 6.34 -1.05
N GLU A 116 8.01 5.80 -1.68
CA GLU A 116 8.45 4.42 -1.44
C GLU A 116 8.90 4.15 0.00
N LEU A 117 9.56 5.11 0.66
CA LEU A 117 10.01 4.94 2.05
C LEU A 117 8.81 4.79 2.99
N THR A 118 7.77 5.59 2.78
CA THR A 118 6.53 5.46 3.57
C THR A 118 5.79 4.17 3.30
N LEU A 119 5.75 3.68 2.06
CA LEU A 119 5.17 2.38 1.72
C LEU A 119 5.91 1.25 2.46
N ARG A 120 7.24 1.24 2.38
CA ARG A 120 8.11 0.30 3.12
C ARG A 120 7.84 0.38 4.63
N ALA A 121 7.81 1.59 5.19
CA ALA A 121 7.60 1.78 6.62
C ALA A 121 6.23 1.28 7.10
N VAL A 122 5.15 1.42 6.30
CA VAL A 122 3.84 0.84 6.65
C VAL A 122 3.86 -0.69 6.56
N VAL A 123 4.50 -1.25 5.53
CA VAL A 123 4.67 -2.69 5.36
C VAL A 123 5.32 -3.31 6.59
N GLU A 124 6.44 -2.74 7.04
CA GLU A 124 7.14 -3.18 8.25
C GLU A 124 6.31 -2.91 9.52
N ALA A 125 5.74 -1.71 9.66
CA ALA A 125 5.00 -1.35 10.86
C ALA A 125 3.80 -2.26 11.14
N TYR A 126 3.06 -2.69 10.10
CA TYR A 126 1.89 -3.55 10.26
C TYR A 126 2.14 -5.03 9.95
N GLY A 127 3.36 -5.40 9.56
CA GLY A 127 3.68 -6.75 9.10
C GLY A 127 2.78 -7.21 7.95
N CYS A 128 2.45 -6.32 7.02
CA CYS A 128 1.53 -6.57 5.90
C CYS A 128 2.30 -6.71 4.58
N VAL A 129 1.74 -7.41 3.59
CA VAL A 129 2.38 -7.58 2.28
C VAL A 129 1.68 -6.67 1.27
N ALA A 130 2.39 -5.71 0.70
CA ALA A 130 1.83 -4.81 -0.28
C ALA A 130 2.09 -5.28 -1.71
N HIS A 131 1.02 -5.46 -2.48
CA HIS A 131 1.06 -5.64 -3.92
C HIS A 131 0.67 -4.32 -4.59
N VAL A 132 1.59 -3.74 -5.36
CA VAL A 132 1.38 -2.49 -6.08
C VAL A 132 1.33 -2.78 -7.58
N VAL A 133 0.22 -2.46 -8.23
CA VAL A 133 0.07 -2.54 -9.69
C VAL A 133 0.19 -1.13 -10.27
N THR A 134 1.28 -0.86 -10.98
CA THR A 134 1.60 0.46 -11.52
C THR A 134 1.05 0.64 -12.93
N SER A 135 0.97 1.88 -13.42
CA SER A 135 0.71 2.21 -14.82
C SER A 135 1.93 2.06 -15.74
N GLU A 136 3.06 1.57 -15.22
CA GLU A 136 4.28 1.37 -16.02
C GLU A 136 4.04 0.33 -17.13
N PRO A 137 4.77 0.41 -18.26
CA PRO A 137 4.58 -0.51 -19.38
C PRO A 137 5.15 -1.91 -19.11
N THR A 138 6.15 -2.04 -18.25
CA THR A 138 6.82 -3.30 -17.88
C THR A 138 7.12 -3.32 -16.39
N ASN A 139 7.35 -4.52 -15.83
CA ASN A 139 7.62 -4.71 -14.40
C ASN A 139 6.59 -4.02 -13.50
N TRP A 140 5.33 -4.04 -13.95
CA TRP A 140 4.27 -3.19 -13.40
C TRP A 140 3.63 -3.77 -12.13
N HIS A 141 4.13 -4.90 -11.62
CA HIS A 141 3.73 -5.47 -10.35
C HIS A 141 4.90 -5.47 -9.39
N LEU A 142 4.81 -4.63 -8.35
CA LEU A 142 5.80 -4.53 -7.29
C LEU A 142 5.25 -5.20 -6.03
N VAL A 143 6.11 -5.90 -5.30
CA VAL A 143 5.74 -6.57 -4.04
C VAL A 143 6.68 -6.14 -2.94
N TYR A 144 6.11 -5.61 -1.86
CA TYR A 144 6.82 -5.23 -0.64
C TYR A 144 6.40 -6.17 0.47
N GLU A 145 7.36 -6.92 0.99
CA GLU A 145 7.18 -7.84 2.10
C GLU A 145 7.92 -7.34 3.34
N PRO A 146 7.37 -7.55 4.55
CA PRO A 146 8.09 -7.24 5.77
C PRO A 146 9.26 -8.22 5.92
N GLU A 147 10.43 -7.70 6.28
CA GLU A 147 11.67 -8.47 6.41
C GLU A 147 11.69 -9.34 7.68
N GLY A 148 11.01 -8.89 8.74
CA GLY A 148 10.92 -9.58 10.02
C GLY A 148 9.73 -10.53 10.17
N LEU A 149 9.86 -11.50 11.08
CA LEU A 149 8.76 -12.34 11.56
C LEU A 149 8.16 -11.85 12.89
N ASP A 150 8.75 -10.83 13.48
CA ASP A 150 8.30 -10.27 14.74
C ASP A 150 6.89 -9.68 14.62
N PRO A 151 6.07 -9.78 15.67
CA PRO A 151 4.77 -9.15 15.68
C PRO A 151 4.91 -7.61 15.59
N PRO A 152 3.93 -6.91 15.00
CA PRO A 152 3.91 -5.45 14.97
C PRO A 152 4.10 -4.82 16.35
N ASP A 153 5.02 -3.85 16.46
CA ASP A 153 5.18 -3.03 17.67
C ASP A 153 3.93 -2.18 17.89
N LEU A 154 3.17 -2.47 18.95
CA LEU A 154 1.89 -1.81 19.24
C LEU A 154 2.02 -0.31 19.52
N ASN A 155 3.22 0.20 19.84
CA ASN A 155 3.48 1.63 19.99
C ASN A 155 3.64 2.36 18.65
N ILE A 156 3.87 1.60 17.57
CA ILE A 156 4.07 2.07 16.19
C ILE A 156 2.85 1.77 15.32
N ALA A 157 2.34 0.54 15.36
CA ALA A 157 1.23 0.03 14.56
C ALA A 157 -0.12 0.54 15.09
N ILE A 158 -0.39 1.82 14.89
CA ILE A 158 -1.56 2.49 15.46
C ILE A 158 -2.83 2.07 14.72
N CYS A 159 -3.82 1.58 15.46
CA CYS A 159 -5.11 1.23 14.89
C CYS A 159 -6.15 2.32 15.16
N PRO A 160 -7.09 2.56 14.24
CA PRO A 160 -8.24 3.41 14.52
C PRO A 160 -9.07 2.91 15.70
N LYS A 161 -9.77 3.83 16.39
CA LYS A 161 -10.60 3.48 17.54
C LYS A 161 -11.67 2.44 17.16
N GLY A 162 -11.73 1.35 17.91
CA GLY A 162 -12.69 0.26 17.67
C GLY A 162 -12.33 -0.67 16.50
N VAL A 163 -11.17 -0.46 15.84
CA VAL A 163 -10.66 -1.34 14.80
C VAL A 163 -9.49 -2.15 15.35
N GLY A 164 -9.58 -3.47 15.27
CA GLY A 164 -8.50 -4.36 15.71
C GLY A 164 -7.30 -4.37 14.77
N MET A 165 -6.16 -4.83 15.28
CA MET A 165 -4.93 -5.01 14.49
C MET A 165 -5.21 -5.89 13.26
N PRO A 166 -4.65 -5.55 12.08
CA PRO A 166 -4.69 -6.44 10.93
C PRO A 166 -4.08 -7.81 11.26
N LYS A 167 -4.57 -8.86 10.59
CA LYS A 167 -3.94 -10.18 10.66
C LYS A 167 -2.49 -10.10 10.17
N SER A 168 -1.60 -10.89 10.77
CA SER A 168 -0.22 -11.03 10.30
C SER A 168 -0.18 -11.39 8.81
N ARG A 169 0.76 -10.77 8.07
CA ARG A 169 0.95 -10.90 6.63
C ARG A 169 -0.32 -10.69 5.82
N LYS A 170 -1.23 -9.81 6.29
CA LYS A 170 -2.38 -9.38 5.50
C LYS A 170 -1.89 -8.80 4.17
N ARG A 171 -2.39 -9.33 3.06
CA ARG A 171 -2.12 -8.82 1.72
C ARG A 171 -2.95 -7.56 1.46
N ILE A 172 -2.31 -6.47 1.10
CA ILE A 172 -2.92 -5.20 0.69
C ILE A 172 -2.63 -4.94 -0.78
N PHE A 173 -3.59 -4.35 -1.49
CA PHE A 173 -3.52 -4.19 -2.94
C PHE A 173 -3.78 -2.73 -3.33
N LEU A 174 -2.79 -2.13 -3.96
CA LEU A 174 -2.78 -0.74 -4.37
C LEU A 174 -2.53 -0.65 -5.87
N SER A 175 -3.17 0.31 -6.52
CA SER A 175 -2.78 0.71 -7.86
C SER A 175 -2.04 2.04 -7.79
N TYR A 176 -1.05 2.22 -8.66
CA TYR A 176 -0.25 3.44 -8.74
C TYR A 176 -0.28 3.98 -10.16
N ILE A 177 -0.95 5.13 -10.33
CA ILE A 177 -0.95 5.91 -11.57
C ILE A 177 0.29 6.79 -11.49
N SER A 178 1.38 6.32 -12.08
CA SER A 178 2.71 6.94 -11.99
C SER A 178 2.74 8.34 -12.64
N PRO A 179 3.35 9.36 -12.03
CA PRO A 179 3.87 9.42 -10.65
C PRO A 179 2.90 10.06 -9.64
N ILE A 180 1.59 10.07 -9.91
CA ILE A 180 0.67 11.08 -9.39
C ILE A 180 -0.25 10.55 -8.28
N HIS A 181 -0.71 9.30 -8.36
CA HIS A 181 -1.86 8.91 -7.53
C HIS A 181 -1.91 7.42 -7.17
N TYR A 182 -2.33 7.14 -5.93
CA TYR A 182 -2.58 5.80 -5.42
C TYR A 182 -4.07 5.55 -5.21
N ASN A 183 -4.55 4.43 -5.74
CA ASN A 183 -5.90 3.93 -5.49
C ASN A 183 -5.84 2.59 -4.76
N ALA A 184 -6.96 2.15 -4.18
CA ALA A 184 -7.09 0.78 -3.69
C ALA A 184 -7.54 -0.14 -4.83
N ILE A 185 -7.09 -1.39 -4.82
CA ILE A 185 -7.60 -2.40 -5.76
C ILE A 185 -8.63 -3.28 -5.04
N ILE A 186 -9.79 -3.43 -5.67
CA ILE A 186 -10.89 -4.28 -5.20
C ILE A 186 -11.26 -5.32 -6.26
N SER A 187 -11.94 -6.38 -5.84
CA SER A 187 -12.55 -7.33 -6.78
C SER A 187 -13.63 -6.64 -7.59
N ARG A 188 -13.72 -6.98 -8.88
CA ARG A 188 -14.82 -6.58 -9.75
C ARG A 188 -16.02 -7.49 -9.51
N PRO A 189 -17.21 -6.95 -9.15
CA PRO A 189 -18.42 -7.77 -9.02
C PRO A 189 -18.75 -8.45 -10.36
N GLY A 190 -19.13 -9.73 -10.32
CA GLY A 190 -19.55 -10.48 -11.50
C GLY A 190 -18.41 -11.07 -12.36
N SER A 191 -17.16 -11.03 -11.90
CA SER A 191 -16.00 -11.72 -12.50
C SER A 191 -15.71 -13.09 -11.90
#